data_AF-A0A6L4ATY1-F1
#
_entry.id   AF-A0A6L4ATY1-F1
#
_cell.length_a   1.000
_cell.length_b   1.000
_cell.length_c   1.000
_cell.angle_alpha   90.00
_cell.angle_beta   90.00
_cell.angle_gamma   90.00
#
_symmetry.space_group_name_H-M   'P 1'
#
loop_
_entity.id
_entity.type
_entity.pdbx_description
1 polymer ?
#
loop_
_entity_poly.entity_id
_entity_poly.type
_entity_poly.pdbx_seq_one_letter_code
_entity_poly.pdbx_strand_id
1 'polypeptide(L)'
;MVRHLPGVGTAGRSARPRRDPRKHRARNRRGSRPVIVGLDTSVLLRLLCGEPEELAVVALRYLRERQRAGDRVLLSDWVLAETYYALQHHYGSSKKDALRALRALLASPGIEGSADAVEILATARLESARPGFVDRLIHADYCRSAVDEMASFERAAARLPAVRVLGR
;
A
#
# COMPACT_ATOMS: atom_id res chain seq x y z
N MET A 1 -11.44 68.78 21.72
CA MET A 1 -12.58 69.51 21.13
C MET A 1 -13.06 68.72 19.91
N VAL A 2 -14.32 68.25 19.94
CA VAL A 2 -15.22 67.90 18.80
C VAL A 2 -14.79 66.74 17.87
N ARG A 3 -15.58 65.73 17.45
CA ARG A 3 -16.84 65.05 17.82
C ARG A 3 -16.95 63.82 16.84
N HIS A 4 -17.73 62.81 17.23
CA HIS A 4 -18.52 61.88 16.39
C HIS A 4 -17.90 60.62 15.75
N LEU A 5 -18.31 59.46 16.30
CA LEU A 5 -18.67 58.19 15.60
C LEU A 5 -20.15 58.31 15.09
N PRO A 6 -20.79 57.36 14.34
CA PRO A 6 -20.41 55.98 13.95
C PRO A 6 -20.74 55.58 12.48
N GLY A 7 -20.40 54.36 12.05
CA GLY A 7 -20.92 53.81 10.77
C GLY A 7 -20.41 52.43 10.33
N VAL A 8 -21.02 51.37 10.89
CA VAL A 8 -21.45 50.07 10.29
C VAL A 8 -20.64 49.43 9.14
N GLY A 9 -20.22 48.18 9.33
CA GLY A 9 -19.73 47.30 8.26
C GLY A 9 -19.46 45.86 8.70
N THR A 10 -20.54 45.10 8.86
CA THR A 10 -20.62 43.66 9.14
C THR A 10 -19.83 42.78 8.17
N ALA A 11 -19.03 41.84 8.69
CA ALA A 11 -18.85 40.52 8.08
C ALA A 11 -18.22 39.55 9.10
N GLY A 12 -19.07 38.99 9.97
CA GLY A 12 -18.72 37.80 10.73
C GLY A 12 -18.36 36.68 9.75
N ARG A 13 -17.10 36.25 9.75
CA ARG A 13 -16.67 35.06 9.02
C ARG A 13 -17.39 33.86 9.60
N SER A 14 -18.48 33.47 8.96
CA SER A 14 -19.15 32.19 9.12
C SER A 14 -18.11 31.08 8.95
N ALA A 15 -17.72 30.45 10.06
CA ALA A 15 -16.99 29.21 10.05
C ALA A 15 -17.88 28.14 9.43
N ARG A 16 -17.59 27.77 8.18
CA ARG A 16 -18.24 26.62 7.52
C ARG A 16 -18.00 25.39 8.40
N PRO A 17 -19.04 24.62 8.77
CA PRO A 17 -18.85 23.44 9.59
C PRO A 17 -17.98 22.44 8.80
N ARG A 18 -16.88 22.00 9.43
CA ARG A 18 -16.06 20.90 8.91
C ARG A 18 -16.96 19.69 8.75
N ARG A 19 -17.17 19.25 7.51
CA ARG A 19 -17.90 18.03 7.17
C ARG A 19 -17.19 16.85 7.86
N ASP A 20 -17.86 16.24 8.82
CA ASP A 20 -17.39 15.02 9.48
C ASP A 20 -17.38 13.86 8.45
N PRO A 21 -16.21 13.34 8.05
CA PRO A 21 -16.14 12.24 7.07
C PRO A 21 -16.77 10.95 7.62
N ARG A 22 -16.95 10.82 8.94
CA ARG A 22 -17.52 9.64 9.59
C ARG A 22 -19.02 9.51 9.36
N LYS A 23 -19.71 10.62 9.04
CA LYS A 23 -21.17 10.62 8.79
C LYS A 23 -21.57 10.01 7.45
N HIS A 24 -20.66 9.84 6.49
CA HIS A 24 -21.00 9.28 5.18
C HIS A 24 -21.04 7.75 5.11
N ARG A 25 -20.54 6.99 6.12
CA ARG A 25 -20.29 5.55 5.94
C ARG A 25 -20.96 4.61 6.94
N ALA A 26 -21.77 5.12 7.86
CA ALA A 26 -22.57 4.31 8.79
C ALA A 26 -24.02 4.11 8.31
N ARG A 27 -24.28 4.11 7.00
CA ARG A 27 -25.59 3.73 6.44
C ARG A 27 -25.60 2.23 6.15
N ASN A 28 -26.31 1.51 7.01
CA ASN A 28 -27.03 0.26 6.76
C ASN A 28 -26.43 -0.68 5.67
N ARG A 29 -25.37 -1.44 6.02
CA ARG A 29 -24.73 -2.44 5.13
C ARG A 29 -25.47 -3.79 5.04
N ARG A 30 -26.60 -3.99 5.72
CA ARG A 30 -27.38 -5.23 5.59
C ARG A 30 -27.96 -5.29 4.18
N GLY A 31 -27.29 -6.02 3.28
CA GLY A 31 -27.68 -6.22 1.87
C GLY A 31 -26.74 -5.62 0.81
N SER A 32 -25.64 -4.95 1.18
CA SER A 32 -24.69 -4.42 0.17
C SER A 32 -23.76 -5.51 -0.35
N ARG A 33 -23.53 -5.56 -1.67
CA ARG A 33 -22.51 -6.44 -2.29
C ARG A 33 -21.13 -6.20 -1.65
N PRO A 34 -20.28 -7.24 -1.54
CA PRO A 34 -18.88 -7.10 -1.15
C PRO A 34 -18.19 -6.05 -2.00
N VAL A 35 -17.35 -5.24 -1.37
CA VAL A 35 -16.50 -4.26 -2.07
C VAL A 35 -15.05 -4.69 -2.08
N ILE A 36 -14.27 -4.11 -2.99
CA ILE A 36 -12.81 -4.23 -3.02
C ILE A 36 -12.24 -2.92 -2.46
N VAL A 37 -11.30 -3.02 -1.51
CA VAL A 37 -10.59 -1.86 -0.95
C VAL A 37 -9.08 -2.02 -1.11
N GLY A 38 -8.38 -0.94 -1.44
CA GLY A 38 -6.92 -0.90 -1.41
C GLY A 38 -6.41 -0.51 -0.02
N LEU A 39 -5.26 -1.05 0.39
CA LEU A 39 -4.49 -0.51 1.51
C LEU A 39 -3.29 0.27 1.00
N ASP A 40 -2.99 1.36 1.68
CA ASP A 40 -1.75 2.10 1.53
C ASP A 40 -0.60 1.46 2.33
N THR A 41 0.65 1.73 1.94
CA THR A 41 1.86 1.29 2.65
C THR A 41 1.81 1.66 4.13
N SER A 42 1.31 2.85 4.47
CA SER A 42 1.22 3.30 5.86
C SER A 42 0.30 2.42 6.72
N VAL A 43 -0.81 1.92 6.18
CA VAL A 43 -1.71 1.02 6.90
C VAL A 43 -1.09 -0.37 7.00
N LEU A 44 -0.45 -0.83 5.92
CA LEU A 44 0.14 -2.15 5.87
C LEU A 44 1.31 -2.30 6.87
N LEU A 45 2.17 -1.30 6.98
CA LEU A 45 3.26 -1.29 7.97
C LEU A 45 2.73 -1.36 9.41
N ARG A 46 1.60 -0.73 9.71
CA ARG A 46 0.98 -0.80 11.05
C ARG A 46 0.46 -2.20 11.36
N LEU A 47 -0.07 -2.91 10.35
CA LEU A 47 -0.49 -4.30 10.50
C LEU A 47 0.71 -5.24 10.74
N LEU A 48 1.86 -4.97 10.12
CA LEU A 48 3.04 -5.82 10.19
C LEU A 48 3.92 -5.53 11.41
N CYS A 49 4.14 -4.26 11.74
CA CYS A 49 5.06 -3.83 12.79
C CYS A 49 4.38 -3.60 14.14
N GLY A 50 3.07 -3.36 14.16
CA GLY A 50 2.35 -3.05 15.40
C GLY A 50 2.58 -1.62 15.93
N GLU A 51 3.30 -0.77 15.19
CA GLU A 51 3.71 0.55 15.68
C GLU A 51 3.31 1.71 14.75
N PRO A 52 2.92 2.88 15.31
CA PRO A 52 2.56 3.07 16.71
C PRO A 52 1.28 2.30 17.06
N GLU A 53 1.18 1.82 18.30
CA GLU A 53 0.17 0.84 18.73
C GLU A 53 -1.26 1.33 18.45
N GLU A 54 -1.54 2.61 18.66
CA GLU A 54 -2.87 3.18 18.48
C GLU A 54 -3.32 3.08 17.02
N LEU A 55 -2.39 3.28 16.08
CA LEU A 55 -2.67 3.14 14.65
C LEU A 55 -2.73 1.67 14.22
N ALA A 56 -1.92 0.79 14.81
CA ALA A 56 -1.97 -0.64 14.56
C ALA A 56 -3.32 -1.25 14.97
N VAL A 57 -3.84 -0.88 16.14
CA VAL A 57 -5.16 -1.30 16.61
C VAL A 57 -6.26 -0.83 15.65
N VAL A 58 -6.17 0.41 15.14
CA VAL A 58 -7.12 0.95 14.16
C VAL A 58 -7.06 0.18 12.84
N ALA A 59 -5.85 -0.07 12.32
CA ALA A 59 -5.63 -0.81 11.09
C ALA A 59 -6.17 -2.25 11.19
N LEU A 60 -5.87 -2.94 12.29
CA LEU A 60 -6.32 -4.31 12.54
C LEU A 60 -7.86 -4.38 12.66
N ARG A 61 -8.48 -3.42 13.35
CA ARG A 61 -9.94 -3.33 13.42
C ARG A 61 -10.55 -3.12 12.02
N TYR A 62 -9.98 -2.22 11.23
CA TYR A 62 -10.43 -1.98 9.85
C TYR A 62 -10.37 -3.26 9.01
N LEU A 63 -9.25 -3.97 9.03
CA LEU A 63 -9.07 -5.23 8.28
C LEU A 63 -10.12 -6.28 8.70
N ARG A 64 -10.30 -6.48 10.02
CA ARG A 64 -11.27 -7.44 10.56
C ARG A 64 -12.72 -7.09 10.17
N GLU A 65 -13.07 -5.82 10.13
CA GLU A 65 -14.39 -5.38 9.66
C GLU A 65 -14.62 -5.68 8.17
N ARG A 66 -13.58 -5.51 7.33
CA ARG A 66 -13.66 -5.87 5.91
C ARG A 66 -13.83 -7.37 5.73
N GLN A 67 -13.01 -8.17 6.41
CA GLN A 67 -13.09 -9.64 6.37
C GLN A 67 -14.47 -10.15 6.82
N ARG A 68 -15.03 -9.63 7.93
CA ARG A 68 -16.37 -10.01 8.40
C ARG A 68 -17.49 -9.63 7.44
N ALA A 69 -17.31 -8.57 6.66
CA ALA A 69 -18.26 -8.15 5.64
C ALA A 69 -18.14 -8.96 4.33
N GLY A 70 -17.15 -9.85 4.22
CA GLY A 70 -16.82 -10.54 2.98
C GLY A 70 -16.16 -9.62 1.93
N ASP A 71 -15.73 -8.41 2.33
CA ASP A 71 -15.02 -7.48 1.46
C ASP A 71 -13.61 -8.04 1.13
N ARG A 72 -13.10 -7.71 -0.07
CA ARG A 72 -11.73 -8.07 -0.49
C ARG A 72 -10.78 -6.90 -0.25
N VAL A 73 -9.56 -7.20 0.18
CA VAL A 73 -8.48 -6.23 0.37
C VAL A 73 -7.42 -6.47 -0.70
N LEU A 74 -7.18 -5.48 -1.55
CA LEU A 74 -6.18 -5.54 -2.62
C LEU A 74 -4.93 -4.75 -2.22
N LEU A 75 -3.76 -5.34 -2.46
CA LEU A 75 -2.46 -4.71 -2.32
C LEU A 75 -1.84 -4.57 -3.71
N SER A 76 -1.45 -3.35 -4.08
CA SER A 76 -0.73 -3.13 -5.34
C SER A 76 0.72 -3.56 -5.22
N ASP A 77 1.35 -3.85 -6.37
CA ASP A 77 2.78 -4.17 -6.44
C ASP A 77 3.65 -3.04 -5.85
N TRP A 78 3.22 -1.78 -6.04
CA TRP A 78 3.85 -0.60 -5.44
C TRP A 78 3.80 -0.59 -3.92
N VAL A 79 2.63 -0.88 -3.33
CA VAL A 79 2.48 -0.96 -1.87
C VAL A 79 3.32 -2.10 -1.29
N LEU A 80 3.41 -3.23 -1.98
CA LEU A 80 4.27 -4.35 -1.58
C LEU A 80 5.76 -3.98 -1.66
N ALA A 81 6.18 -3.29 -2.73
CA ALA A 81 7.55 -2.84 -2.92
C ALA A 81 7.98 -1.78 -1.88
N GLU A 82 7.15 -0.77 -1.64
CA GLU A 82 7.40 0.25 -0.61
C GLU A 82 7.45 -0.37 0.78
N THR A 83 6.49 -1.26 1.11
CA THR A 83 6.48 -1.97 2.39
C THR A 83 7.75 -2.80 2.57
N TYR A 84 8.18 -3.52 1.53
CA TYR A 84 9.42 -4.31 1.55
C TYR A 84 10.64 -3.43 1.90
N TYR A 85 10.79 -2.27 1.27
CA TYR A 85 11.90 -1.37 1.56
C TYR A 85 11.77 -0.70 2.93
N ALA A 86 10.57 -0.25 3.31
CA ALA A 86 10.35 0.38 4.61
C ALA A 86 10.65 -0.59 5.76
N LEU A 87 10.24 -1.86 5.66
CA LEU A 87 10.56 -2.88 6.65
C LEU A 87 12.07 -3.01 6.87
N GLN A 88 12.87 -2.96 5.81
CA GLN A 88 14.33 -3.08 5.89
C GLN A 88 15.00 -1.80 6.40
N HIS A 89 14.69 -0.67 5.77
CA HIS A 89 15.45 0.57 5.98
C HIS A 89 14.92 1.40 7.15
N HIS A 90 13.64 1.30 7.48
CA HIS A 90 13.02 2.06 8.59
C HIS A 90 12.77 1.19 9.83
N TYR A 91 12.35 -0.06 9.64
CA TYR A 91 12.04 -0.98 10.75
C TYR A 91 13.13 -2.03 11.01
N GLY A 92 14.28 -1.97 10.33
CA GLY A 92 15.44 -2.82 10.59
C GLY A 92 15.24 -4.32 10.33
N SER A 93 14.17 -4.71 9.64
CA SER A 93 13.88 -6.11 9.32
C SER A 93 14.91 -6.66 8.34
N SER A 94 15.31 -7.91 8.51
CA SER A 94 16.11 -8.59 7.49
C SER A 94 15.31 -8.77 6.20
N LYS A 95 15.99 -8.87 5.04
CA LYS A 95 15.34 -9.19 3.77
C LYS A 95 14.50 -10.48 3.87
N LYS A 96 15.00 -11.50 4.57
CA LYS A 96 14.29 -12.76 4.78
C LYS A 96 12.99 -12.56 5.56
N ASP A 97 13.01 -11.73 6.60
CA ASP A 97 11.84 -11.49 7.43
C ASP A 97 10.82 -10.60 6.74
N ALA A 98 11.26 -9.59 6.00
CA ALA A 98 10.38 -8.77 5.16
C ALA A 98 9.63 -9.62 4.13
N LEU A 99 10.32 -10.50 3.39
CA LEU A 99 9.68 -11.39 2.43
C LEU A 99 8.74 -12.40 3.09
N ARG A 100 9.11 -12.92 4.27
CA ARG A 100 8.25 -13.82 5.05
C ARG A 100 6.97 -13.14 5.50
N ALA A 101 7.07 -11.89 5.96
CA ALA A 101 5.92 -11.09 6.39
C ALA A 101 4.96 -10.83 5.22
N LEU A 102 5.47 -10.42 4.06
CA LEU A 102 4.66 -10.21 2.85
C LEU A 102 3.99 -11.52 2.37
N ARG A 103 4.71 -12.65 2.43
CA ARG A 103 4.13 -13.96 2.09
C ARG A 103 3.00 -14.35 3.03
N ALA A 104 3.19 -14.19 4.34
CA ALA A 104 2.17 -14.51 5.34
C ALA A 104 0.93 -13.61 5.19
N LEU A 105 1.15 -12.34 4.85
CA LEU A 105 0.10 -11.38 4.58
C LEU A 105 -0.75 -11.79 3.36
N LEU A 106 -0.13 -12.12 2.21
CA LEU A 106 -0.86 -12.56 1.02
C LEU A 106 -1.50 -13.95 1.17
N ALA A 107 -1.04 -14.77 2.11
CA ALA A 107 -1.71 -16.01 2.49
C ALA A 107 -2.92 -15.80 3.43
N SER A 108 -3.13 -14.57 3.93
CA SER A 108 -4.21 -14.27 4.86
C SER A 108 -5.56 -14.15 4.15
N PRO A 109 -6.65 -14.73 4.69
CA PRO A 109 -7.96 -14.67 4.05
C PRO A 109 -8.44 -13.25 3.75
N GLY A 110 -8.93 -13.04 2.54
CA GLY A 110 -9.46 -11.75 2.09
C GLY A 110 -8.42 -10.68 1.80
N ILE A 111 -7.12 -11.01 1.82
CA ILE A 111 -6.03 -10.16 1.31
C ILE A 111 -5.53 -10.74 0.00
N GLU A 112 -5.33 -9.88 -0.99
CA GLU A 112 -4.94 -10.25 -2.33
C GLU A 112 -3.86 -9.31 -2.87
N GLY A 113 -2.93 -9.86 -3.64
CA GLY A 113 -1.98 -9.13 -4.45
C GLY A 113 -2.15 -9.48 -5.92
N SER A 114 -1.30 -8.93 -6.79
CA SER A 114 -1.22 -9.40 -8.17
C SER A 114 -0.79 -10.88 -8.22
N ALA A 115 -1.14 -11.58 -9.30
CA ALA A 115 -0.69 -12.95 -9.52
C ALA A 115 0.84 -13.03 -9.54
N ASP A 116 1.50 -12.07 -10.20
CA ASP A 116 2.95 -11.97 -10.27
C ASP A 116 3.59 -11.78 -8.89
N ALA A 117 3.03 -10.91 -8.03
CA ALA A 117 3.56 -10.72 -6.68
C ALA A 117 3.50 -12.02 -5.86
N VAL A 118 2.40 -12.77 -5.97
CA VAL A 118 2.24 -14.08 -5.30
C VAL A 118 3.25 -15.09 -5.83
N GLU A 119 3.41 -15.20 -7.15
CA GLU A 119 4.36 -16.12 -7.78
C GLU A 119 5.81 -15.78 -7.43
N ILE A 120 6.18 -14.50 -7.53
CA ILE A 120 7.53 -14.04 -7.18
C ILE A 120 7.81 -14.35 -5.71
N LEU A 121 6.88 -14.05 -4.79
CA LEU A 121 7.05 -14.37 -3.37
C LEU A 121 7.15 -15.88 -3.08
N ALA A 122 6.67 -16.74 -3.97
CA ALA A 122 6.84 -18.20 -3.87
C ALA A 122 8.21 -18.69 -4.37
N THR A 123 9.02 -17.83 -5.01
CA THR A 123 10.36 -18.20 -5.52
C THR A 123 11.27 -18.70 -4.40
N ALA A 124 11.89 -19.87 -4.61
CA ALA A 124 12.82 -20.44 -3.66
C ALA A 124 14.07 -19.55 -3.49
N ARG A 125 14.50 -19.37 -2.23
CA ARG A 125 15.69 -18.58 -1.86
C ARG A 125 15.66 -17.12 -2.35
N LEU A 126 14.46 -16.53 -2.50
CA LEU A 126 14.28 -15.14 -2.97
C LEU A 126 15.07 -14.11 -2.14
N GLU A 127 15.31 -14.38 -0.86
CA GLU A 127 16.12 -13.56 0.03
C GLU A 127 17.57 -13.40 -0.45
N SER A 128 18.11 -14.37 -1.20
CA SER A 128 19.45 -14.30 -1.80
C SER A 128 19.44 -14.18 -3.33
N ALA A 129 18.26 -14.20 -3.95
CA ALA A 129 18.13 -14.11 -5.40
C ALA A 129 18.55 -12.75 -5.95
N ARG A 130 19.11 -12.80 -7.17
CA ARG A 130 19.40 -11.66 -8.05
C ARG A 130 18.89 -12.00 -9.44
N PRO A 131 17.96 -11.24 -10.04
CA PRO A 131 17.33 -10.03 -9.49
C PRO A 131 16.41 -10.34 -8.29
N GLY A 132 16.24 -9.34 -7.42
CA GLY A 132 15.51 -9.44 -6.15
C GLY A 132 14.00 -9.34 -6.32
N PHE A 133 13.28 -9.21 -5.19
CA PHE A 133 11.81 -9.15 -5.17
C PHE A 133 11.25 -7.97 -5.98
N VAL A 134 11.70 -6.75 -5.68
CA VAL A 134 11.18 -5.54 -6.34
C VAL A 134 11.60 -5.47 -7.81
N ASP A 135 12.83 -5.88 -8.14
CA ASP A 135 13.29 -5.96 -9.53
C ASP A 135 12.37 -6.85 -10.39
N ARG A 136 11.90 -7.97 -9.81
CA ARG A 136 10.97 -8.89 -10.47
C ARG A 136 9.56 -8.32 -10.56
N LEU A 137 9.11 -7.55 -9.57
CA LEU A 137 7.82 -6.83 -9.65
C LEU A 137 7.83 -5.80 -10.78
N ILE A 138 8.91 -5.01 -10.89
CA ILE A 138 9.07 -4.02 -11.97
C ILE A 138 9.07 -4.71 -13.33
N HIS A 139 9.82 -5.80 -13.45
CA HIS A 139 9.86 -6.60 -14.68
C HIS A 139 8.48 -7.18 -15.04
N ALA A 140 7.76 -7.75 -14.06
CA ALA A 140 6.42 -8.28 -14.28
C ALA A 140 5.43 -7.18 -14.73
N ASP A 141 5.54 -5.97 -14.19
CA ASP A 141 4.72 -4.84 -14.61
C ASP A 141 4.95 -4.45 -16.08
N TYR A 142 6.21 -4.46 -16.52
CA TYR A 142 6.54 -4.28 -17.94
C TYR A 142 6.02 -5.43 -18.81
N CYS A 143 6.11 -6.69 -18.35
CA CYS A 143 5.58 -7.84 -19.10
C CYS A 143 4.07 -7.81 -19.29
N ARG A 144 3.32 -7.22 -18.35
CA ARG A 144 1.87 -6.99 -18.49
C ARG A 144 1.55 -5.80 -19.40
N SER A 145 2.54 -4.95 -19.66
CA SER A 145 2.42 -3.77 -20.50
C SER A 145 2.83 -4.10 -21.94
N ALA A 146 2.46 -3.27 -22.90
CA ALA A 146 2.86 -3.42 -24.30
C ALA A 146 4.32 -2.97 -24.55
N VAL A 147 5.24 -3.34 -23.65
CA VAL A 147 6.65 -2.98 -23.69
C VAL A 147 7.46 -4.16 -24.23
N ASP A 148 8.20 -3.93 -25.31
CA ASP A 148 8.99 -4.97 -25.98
C ASP A 148 10.27 -5.36 -25.21
N GLU A 149 10.84 -4.42 -24.44
CA GLU A 149 12.11 -4.60 -23.76
C GLU A 149 12.26 -3.69 -22.52
N MET A 150 12.77 -4.24 -21.42
CA MET A 150 13.21 -3.48 -20.25
C MET A 150 14.72 -3.23 -20.32
N ALA A 151 15.13 -1.95 -20.38
CA ALA A 151 16.54 -1.59 -20.27
C ALA A 151 16.99 -1.52 -18.79
N SER A 152 18.18 -2.02 -18.48
CA SER A 152 18.72 -2.00 -17.11
C SER A 152 20.24 -1.84 -17.07
N PHE A 153 20.80 -1.18 -16.06
CA PHE A 153 22.24 -1.22 -15.77
C PHE A 153 22.62 -2.39 -14.85
N GLU A 154 21.64 -3.06 -14.24
CA GLU A 154 21.87 -4.18 -13.34
C GLU A 154 22.17 -5.45 -14.13
N ARG A 155 23.41 -5.94 -14.05
CA ARG A 155 23.82 -7.17 -14.76
C ARG A 155 22.96 -8.38 -14.41
N ALA A 156 22.44 -8.44 -13.17
CA ALA A 156 21.57 -9.52 -12.74
C ALA A 156 20.22 -9.54 -13.48
N ALA A 157 19.75 -8.39 -13.98
CA ALA A 157 18.48 -8.29 -14.71
C ALA A 157 18.50 -9.10 -16.03
N ALA A 158 19.68 -9.39 -16.60
CA ALA A 158 19.82 -10.27 -17.77
C ALA A 158 19.29 -11.71 -17.57
N ARG A 159 18.97 -12.11 -16.32
CA ARG A 159 18.33 -13.40 -16.01
C ARG A 159 16.82 -13.39 -16.23
N LEU A 160 16.23 -12.23 -16.51
CA LEU A 160 14.82 -12.07 -16.80
C LEU A 160 14.62 -11.97 -18.32
N PRO A 161 13.49 -12.46 -18.85
CA PRO A 161 13.20 -12.36 -20.28
C PRO A 161 12.99 -10.90 -20.71
N ALA A 162 13.24 -10.60 -21.99
CA ALA A 162 13.03 -9.27 -22.56
C ALA A 162 13.77 -8.13 -21.81
N VAL A 163 14.99 -8.40 -21.33
CA VAL A 163 15.85 -7.39 -20.69
C VAL A 163 17.11 -7.11 -21.50
N ARG A 164 17.40 -5.83 -21.74
CA ARG A 164 18.68 -5.36 -22.28
C ARG A 164 19.51 -4.71 -21.19
N VAL A 165 20.68 -5.30 -20.91
CA VAL A 165 21.66 -4.70 -20.00
C VAL A 165 22.52 -3.70 -20.76
N LEU A 166 22.49 -2.44 -20.31
CA LEU A 166 23.25 -1.32 -20.86
C LEU A 166 24.64 -1.19 -20.22
N GLY A 167 25.57 -0.51 -20.91
CA GLY A 167 26.89 -0.18 -20.36
C GLY A 167 27.82 -1.38 -20.19
N ARG A 168 27.76 -2.33 -21.14
CA ARG A 168 28.73 -3.42 -21.24
C ARG A 168 30.09 -2.91 -21.68
#